data_AF-A0A963HDK9-F1
#
_entry.id   AF-A0A963HDK9-F1
#
_cell.length_a   1.000
_cell.length_b   1.000
_cell.length_c   1.000
_cell.angle_alpha   90.00
_cell.angle_beta   90.00
_cell.angle_gamma   90.00
#
_symmetry.space_group_name_H-M   'P 1'
#
loop_
_entity.id
_entity.type
_entity.pdbx_description
1 polymer ?
#
loop_
_entity_poly.entity_id
_entity_poly.type
_entity_poly.pdbx_seq_one_letter_code
_entity_poly.pdbx_strand_id
1 'polypeptide(L)' 'MSDRSITPANEAAILAEALPYIKRFHGKTIVVKYGGNAMTDERLKASFAHDVVLLKLVGLNPVV' A
#
# COMPACT_ATOMS: atom_id res chain seq x y z
N MET A 1 -12.64 18.21 4.02
CA MET A 1 -12.95 16.95 4.73
C MET A 1 -13.74 16.10 3.77
N SER A 2 -13.13 15.02 3.28
CA SER A 2 -13.70 14.14 2.24
C SER A 2 -14.91 13.40 2.77
N ASP A 3 -15.97 13.39 1.96
CA ASP A 3 -17.18 12.59 2.13
C ASP A 3 -16.83 11.12 2.38
N ARG A 4 -17.09 10.62 3.60
CA ARG A 4 -16.74 9.26 4.00
C ARG A 4 -17.89 8.34 3.60
N SER A 5 -17.91 7.95 2.33
CA SER A 5 -18.92 7.05 1.75
C SER A 5 -18.75 5.57 2.16
N ILE A 6 -17.78 5.25 3.01
CA ILE A 6 -17.47 3.90 3.48
C ILE A 6 -17.81 3.81 4.97
N THR A 7 -18.66 2.84 5.34
CA THR A 7 -18.97 2.57 6.75
C THR A 7 -17.78 1.90 7.45
N PRO A 8 -17.61 2.07 8.77
CA PRO A 8 -16.53 1.39 9.50
C PRO A 8 -16.53 -0.13 9.34
N ALA A 9 -17.72 -0.74 9.22
CA ALA A 9 -17.86 -2.17 8.97
C ALA A 9 -17.29 -2.58 7.61
N ASN A 10 -17.55 -1.77 6.57
CA ASN A 10 -17.01 -2.02 5.24
C ASN A 10 -15.49 -1.80 5.20
N GLU A 11 -14.97 -0.77 5.87
CA GLU A 11 -13.53 -0.52 5.98
C GLU A 11 -12.81 -1.69 6.67
N ALA A 12 -13.37 -2.19 7.78
CA ALA A 12 -12.84 -3.36 8.47
C ALA A 12 -12.88 -4.63 7.60
N ALA A 13 -13.95 -4.83 6.83
CA ALA A 13 -14.07 -5.96 5.90
C ALA A 13 -12.99 -5.92 4.81
N ILE A 14 -12.77 -4.76 4.19
CA ILE A 14 -11.72 -4.56 3.17
C ILE A 14 -10.33 -4.90 3.75
N LEU A 15 -10.02 -4.42 4.96
CA LEU A 15 -8.74 -4.71 5.61
C LEU A 15 -8.60 -6.20 5.97
N ALA A 16 -9.68 -6.85 6.40
CA ALA A 16 -9.69 -8.28 6.69
C ALA A 16 -9.47 -9.13 5.42
N GLU A 17 -10.06 -8.74 4.29
CA GLU A 17 -9.85 -9.40 2.99
C GLU A 17 -8.41 -9.25 2.47
N ALA A 18 -7.70 -8.18 2.85
CA ALA A 18 -6.29 -7.99 2.51
C ALA A 18 -5.34 -8.89 3.33
N LEU A 19 -5.77 -9.35 4.51
CA LEU A 19 -4.91 -10.07 5.47
C LEU A 19 -4.26 -11.36 4.91
N PRO A 20 -4.94 -12.23 4.13
CA PRO A 20 -4.31 -13.39 3.53
C PRO A 20 -3.13 -13.04 2.62
N TYR A 21 -3.21 -11.92 1.89
CA TYR A 21 -2.13 -11.46 1.02
C TYR A 21 -0.94 -10.94 1.83
N ILE A 22 -1.20 -10.17 2.90
CA ILE A 22 -0.16 -9.70 3.81
C ILE A 22 0.58 -10.89 4.42
N LYS A 23 -0.16 -11.88 4.97
CA LYS A 23 0.43 -13.09 5.55
C LYS A 23 1.28 -13.88 4.55
N ARG A 24 0.83 -14.00 3.29
CA ARG A 24 1.55 -14.71 2.23
C ARG A 24 2.94 -14.14 1.98
N PHE A 25 3.09 -12.81 2.06
CA PHE A 25 4.34 -12.11 1.75
C PHE A 25 5.07 -11.56 2.97
N HIS A 26 4.56 -11.80 4.17
CA HIS A 26 5.18 -11.34 5.41
C HIS A 26 6.65 -11.82 5.51
N GLY A 27 7.54 -10.89 5.82
CA GLY A 27 8.99 -11.11 5.89
C GLY A 27 9.68 -11.29 4.53
N LYS A 28 8.95 -11.34 3.40
CA LYS A 28 9.55 -11.49 2.06
C LYS A 28 10.09 -10.15 1.54
N THR A 29 11.15 -10.24 0.75
CA THR A 29 11.66 -9.12 -0.03
C THR A 29 10.82 -8.94 -1.28
N ILE A 30 10.36 -7.70 -1.52
CA ILE A 30 9.56 -7.34 -2.70
C ILE A 30 10.32 -6.29 -3.49
N VAL A 31 10.64 -6.59 -4.75
CA VAL A 31 11.31 -5.64 -5.64
C VAL A 31 10.26 -4.83 -6.39
N VAL A 32 10.28 -3.51 -6.24
CA VAL A 32 9.30 -2.59 -6.81
C VAL A 32 9.97 -1.65 -7.79
N LYS A 33 9.91 -1.98 -9.08
CA LYS A 33 10.46 -1.10 -10.11
C LYS A 33 9.72 0.25 -10.13
N TYR A 34 10.41 1.32 -9.75
CA TYR A 34 9.88 2.67 -9.81
C TYR A 34 10.32 3.40 -11.09
N GLY A 35 9.36 3.84 -11.90
CA GLY A 35 9.63 4.38 -13.23
C GLY A 35 8.40 4.96 -13.94
N GLY A 36 8.63 5.71 -15.03
CA GLY A 36 7.57 6.23 -15.90
C GLY A 36 6.79 7.41 -15.28
N ASN A 37 5.49 7.51 -15.60
CA ASN A 37 4.63 8.63 -15.18
C ASN A 37 4.52 8.79 -13.64
N ALA A 38 4.81 7.74 -12.88
CA ALA A 38 4.84 7.82 -11.42
C ALA A 38 6.01 8.68 -10.87
N MET A 39 6.99 9.03 -11.71
CA MET A 39 8.14 9.87 -11.36
C MET A 39 8.00 11.34 -11.77
N THR A 40 6.98 11.71 -12.54
CA THR A 40 6.84 13.08 -13.06
C THR A 40 5.80 13.89 -12.31
N ASP A 41 4.70 13.26 -11.91
CA ASP A 41 3.63 13.88 -11.14
C ASP A 41 3.90 13.79 -9.63
N GLU A 42 3.96 14.94 -8.95
CA GLU A 42 4.33 15.03 -7.53
C GLU A 42 3.34 14.30 -6.61
N ARG A 43 2.05 14.25 -6.98
CA ARG A 43 1.03 13.51 -6.23
C ARG A 43 1.25 12.02 -6.37
N LEU A 44 1.63 11.55 -7.57
CA LEU A 44 1.96 10.14 -7.80
C LEU A 44 3.24 9.73 -7.07
N LYS A 45 4.26 10.59 -7.00
CA LYS A 45 5.48 10.32 -6.19
C LYS A 45 5.13 10.13 -4.72
N ALA A 46 4.32 11.05 -4.17
CA ALA A 46 3.92 10.99 -2.76
C ALA A 46 3.07 9.74 -2.46
N SER A 47 2.14 9.39 -3.36
CA SER A 47 1.34 8.16 -3.24
C SER A 47 2.23 6.92 -3.28
N PHE A 48 3.18 6.85 -4.21
CA PHE A 48 4.12 5.73 -4.31
C PHE A 48 4.95 5.57 -3.03
N ALA A 49 5.48 6.67 -2.49
CA ALA A 49 6.22 6.65 -1.23
C ALA A 49 5.36 6.13 -0.07
N HIS A 50 4.09 6.57 0.01
CA HIS A 50 3.16 6.12 1.04
C HIS A 50 2.88 4.61 0.94
N ASP A 51 2.73 4.08 -0.27
CA ASP A 51 2.51 2.65 -0.50
C ASP A 51 3.73 1.81 -0.11
N VAL A 52 4.95 2.27 -0.45
CA VAL A 52 6.20 1.59 -0.05
C VAL A 52 6.34 1.56 1.48
N VAL A 53 6.00 2.66 2.16
CA VAL A 53 5.99 2.72 3.62
C VAL A 53 4.95 1.75 4.20
N LEU A 54 3.74 1.70 3.63
CA LEU A 54 2.71 0.76 4.05
C LEU A 54 3.20 -0.69 3.96
N LEU A 55 3.83 -1.08 2.84
CA LEU A 55 4.41 -2.42 2.69
C LEU A 55 5.39 -2.75 3.83
N LYS A 56 6.26 -1.79 4.20
CA LYS A 56 7.18 -1.97 5.31
C LYS A 56 6.48 -2.12 6.66
N LEU A 57 5.46 -1.29 6.91
CA LEU A 57 4.69 -1.29 8.16
C LEU A 57 3.90 -2.59 8.37
N VAL A 58 3.40 -3.20 7.29
CA VAL A 58 2.66 -4.49 7.37
C VAL A 58 3.58 -5.72 7.31
N GLY A 59 4.91 -5.52 7.41
CA GLY A 59 5.89 -6.59 7.62
C GLY A 59 6.56 -7.12 6.35
N LEU A 60 6.43 -6.47 5.20
CA LEU A 60 7.17 -6.79 3.99
C LEU A 60 8.50 -6.02 3.96
N ASN A 61 9.43 -6.46 3.11
CA ASN A 61 10.74 -5.81 2.93
C ASN A 61 10.84 -5.26 1.49
N PRO A 62 10.26 -4.07 1.20
CA PRO A 62 10.33 -3.49 -0.13
C PRO A 62 11.77 -3.03 -0.47
N VAL A 63 12.16 -3.26 -1.71
CA VAL A 63 13.38 -2.74 -2.36
C VAL A 63 12.92 -2.08 -3.64
N VAL A 64 13.08 -0.76 -3.73
CA VAL A 64 12.66 0.04 -4.91
C VAL A 64 13.72 -0.01 -6.00
#